data_AF-A0A2A5M5F5-F1
#
_entry.id   AF-A0A2A5M5F5-F1
#
_cell.length_a   1.000
_cell.length_b   1.000
_cell.length_c   1.000
_cell.angle_alpha   90.00
_cell.angle_beta   90.00
_cell.angle_gamma   90.00
#
_symmetry.space_group_name_H-M   'P 1'
#
loop_
_entity.id
_entity.type
_entity.pdbx_description
1 polymer ?
#
loop_
_entity_poly.entity_id
_entity_poly.type
_entity_poly.pdbx_seq_one_letter_code
_entity_poly.pdbx_strand_id
1 'polypeptide(L)'
;GIVEQETDMQMRAAFNTFSEKEIEELKASKEKYQEKRDSFKEEAQKSVKLTFIIDELAKLRKIEVNDQELIQAIYFEAYRYGMNPKEHLENYKKQGALPAVKMALIEEKLFNDIFMPKTEKSEKASKKEKEDK
;
A
#
# COMPACT_ATOMS: atom_id res chain seq x y z
N GLY A 1 -0.38 -15.11 -13.48
CA GLY A 1 -1.48 -14.20 -13.10
C GLY A 1 -1.08 -13.39 -11.88
N ILE A 2 -1.89 -12.42 -11.45
CA ILE A 2 -1.54 -11.53 -10.33
C ILE A 2 -1.23 -12.30 -9.02
N VAL A 3 -1.97 -13.37 -8.74
CA VAL A 3 -1.71 -14.25 -7.58
C VAL A 3 -0.32 -14.89 -7.64
N GLU A 4 0.13 -15.30 -8.82
CA GLU A 4 1.46 -15.92 -8.98
C GLU A 4 2.58 -14.88 -8.79
N GLN A 5 2.36 -13.65 -9.26
CA GLN A 5 3.30 -12.54 -9.06
C GLN A 5 3.40 -12.16 -7.57
N GLU A 6 2.26 -12.12 -6.88
CA GLU A 6 2.21 -11.90 -5.43
C GLU A 6 2.89 -13.05 -4.68
N THR A 7 2.68 -14.30 -5.10
CA THR A 7 3.36 -15.48 -4.52
C THR A 7 4.88 -15.34 -4.64
N ASP A 8 5.37 -14.96 -5.82
CA ASP A 8 6.80 -14.74 -6.05
C ASP A 8 7.36 -13.59 -5.20
N MET A 9 6.59 -12.50 -5.07
CA MET A 9 6.96 -11.35 -4.26
C MET A 9 7.08 -11.72 -2.78
N GLN A 10 6.10 -12.43 -2.23
CA GLN A 10 6.12 -12.87 -0.83
C GLN A 10 7.26 -13.85 -0.54
N MET A 11 7.51 -14.80 -1.45
CA MET A 11 8.65 -15.71 -1.34
C MET A 11 9.98 -14.95 -1.32
N ARG A 12 10.15 -13.94 -2.19
CA ARG A 12 11.35 -13.10 -2.22
C ARG A 12 11.49 -12.25 -0.96
N ALA A 13 10.40 -11.69 -0.45
CA ALA A 13 10.41 -10.92 0.79
C ALA A 13 10.83 -11.79 1.99
N ALA A 14 10.33 -13.03 2.04
CA ALA A 14 10.70 -14.00 3.06
C ALA A 14 12.10 -14.60 2.88
N PHE A 15 12.74 -14.43 1.72
CA PHE A 15 14.01 -15.08 1.39
C PHE A 15 15.12 -14.78 2.40
N ASN A 16 15.19 -13.54 2.89
CA ASN A 16 16.19 -13.11 3.87
C ASN A 16 15.96 -13.70 5.27
N THR A 17 14.81 -14.33 5.51
CA THR A 17 14.47 -14.98 6.77
C THR A 17 14.80 -16.48 6.77
N PHE A 18 15.16 -17.04 5.62
CA PHE A 18 15.50 -18.46 5.50
C PHE A 18 16.91 -18.73 6.03
N SER A 19 17.08 -19.91 6.62
CA SER A 19 18.40 -20.38 7.03
C SER A 19 19.28 -20.74 5.83
N GLU A 20 20.61 -20.76 6.03
CA GLU A 20 21.56 -21.17 4.98
C GLU A 20 21.25 -22.57 4.45
N LYS A 21 20.91 -23.51 5.35
CA LYS A 21 20.51 -24.88 4.99
C LYS A 21 19.27 -24.90 4.09
N GLU A 22 18.23 -24.14 4.44
CA GLU A 22 17.04 -24.03 3.61
C GLU A 22 17.38 -23.44 2.23
N ILE A 23 18.21 -22.41 2.18
CA ILE A 23 18.63 -21.80 0.91
C ILE A 23 19.39 -22.81 0.04
N GLU A 24 20.29 -23.60 0.61
CA GLU A 24 21.02 -24.67 -0.12
C GLU A 24 20.06 -25.74 -0.65
N GLU A 25 19.11 -26.19 0.17
CA GLU A 25 18.12 -27.19 -0.24
C GLU A 25 17.20 -26.68 -1.36
N LEU A 26 16.77 -25.42 -1.29
CA LEU A 26 15.94 -24.78 -2.31
C LEU A 26 16.71 -24.59 -3.64
N LYS A 27 18.03 -24.35 -3.58
CA LYS A 27 18.88 -24.26 -4.79
C LYS A 27 19.13 -25.62 -5.42
N ALA A 28 19.26 -26.67 -4.61
CA ALA A 28 19.60 -28.01 -5.07
C ALA A 28 18.40 -28.80 -5.63
N SER A 29 17.16 -28.45 -5.24
CA SER A 29 15.95 -29.15 -5.67
C SER A 29 14.86 -28.20 -6.19
N LYS A 30 14.52 -28.36 -7.47
CA LYS A 30 13.40 -27.67 -8.11
C LYS A 30 12.06 -28.00 -7.44
N GLU A 31 11.90 -29.23 -6.97
CA GLU A 31 10.68 -29.70 -6.30
C GLU A 31 10.52 -29.00 -4.94
N LYS A 32 11.57 -28.98 -4.11
CA LYS A 32 11.54 -28.24 -2.83
C LYS A 32 11.32 -26.74 -3.03
N TYR A 33 11.93 -26.17 -4.07
CA TYR A 33 11.68 -24.77 -4.43
C TYR A 33 10.20 -24.53 -4.73
N GLN A 34 9.58 -25.41 -5.53
CA GLN A 34 8.17 -25.30 -5.90
C GLN A 34 7.25 -25.48 -4.69
N GLU A 35 7.49 -26.47 -3.83
CA GLU A 35 6.72 -26.67 -2.59
C GLU A 35 6.79 -25.46 -1.67
N LYS A 36 8.00 -24.91 -1.45
CA LYS A 36 8.18 -23.72 -0.63
C LYS A 36 7.54 -22.49 -1.27
N ARG A 37 7.58 -22.37 -2.58
CA ARG A 37 6.88 -21.29 -3.31
C ARG A 37 5.37 -21.42 -3.13
N ASP A 38 4.83 -22.61 -3.33
CA ASP A 38 3.39 -22.87 -3.25
C ASP A 38 2.85 -22.70 -1.81
N SER A 39 3.70 -22.79 -0.79
CA SER A 39 3.31 -22.45 0.59
C SER A 39 2.91 -20.98 0.77
N PHE A 40 3.36 -20.07 -0.11
CA PHE A 40 2.94 -18.65 -0.09
C PHE A 40 1.67 -18.37 -0.88
N LYS A 41 1.17 -19.35 -1.65
CA LYS A 41 0.07 -19.13 -2.60
C LYS A 41 -1.24 -18.74 -1.94
N GLU A 42 -1.56 -19.35 -0.79
CA GLU A 42 -2.79 -19.04 -0.07
C GLU A 42 -2.79 -17.60 0.46
N GLU A 43 -1.67 -17.16 1.04
CA GLU A 43 -1.54 -15.80 1.54
C GLU A 43 -1.52 -14.79 0.40
N ALA A 44 -0.85 -15.10 -0.71
CA ALA A 44 -0.89 -14.30 -1.93
C ALA A 44 -2.31 -14.11 -2.47
N GLN A 45 -3.15 -15.15 -2.43
CA GLN A 45 -4.56 -15.04 -2.82
C GLN A 45 -5.33 -14.09 -1.90
N LYS A 46 -5.08 -14.14 -0.58
CA LYS A 46 -5.71 -13.24 0.39
C LYS A 46 -5.28 -11.79 0.16
N SER A 47 -3.99 -11.55 -0.04
CA SER A 47 -3.45 -10.20 -0.34
C SER A 47 -4.07 -9.62 -1.60
N VAL A 48 -4.07 -10.37 -2.71
CA VAL A 48 -4.68 -9.94 -3.97
C VAL A 48 -6.17 -9.62 -3.77
N LYS A 49 -6.91 -10.49 -3.08
CA LYS A 49 -8.32 -10.28 -2.80
C LYS A 49 -8.56 -9.02 -1.96
N LEU A 50 -7.72 -8.78 -0.95
CA LEU A 50 -7.79 -7.58 -0.12
C LEU A 50 -7.57 -6.32 -0.95
N THR A 51 -6.56 -6.29 -1.83
CA THR A 51 -6.32 -5.16 -2.74
C THR A 51 -7.54 -4.84 -3.60
N PHE A 52 -8.20 -5.85 -4.16
CA PHE A 52 -9.43 -5.62 -4.94
C PHE A 52 -10.60 -5.12 -4.08
N ILE A 53 -10.75 -5.62 -2.85
CA ILE A 53 -11.78 -5.14 -1.93
C ILE A 53 -11.56 -3.65 -1.60
N ILE A 54 -10.32 -3.28 -1.31
CA ILE A 54 -9.92 -1.89 -1.03
C ILE A 54 -10.25 -1.00 -2.24
N ASP A 55 -9.83 -1.40 -3.44
CA ASP A 55 -10.06 -0.66 -4.67
C ASP A 55 -11.57 -0.43 -4.93
N GLU A 56 -12.39 -1.47 -4.81
CA GLU A 56 -13.83 -1.36 -4.98
C GLU A 56 -14.50 -0.52 -3.88
N LEU A 57 -14.07 -0.65 -2.62
CA LEU A 57 -14.58 0.19 -1.54
C LEU A 57 -14.22 1.67 -1.71
N ALA A 58 -13.00 1.97 -2.15
CA ALA A 58 -12.56 3.32 -2.45
C ALA A 58 -13.40 3.94 -3.57
N LYS A 59 -13.66 3.21 -4.66
CA LYS A 59 -14.54 3.65 -5.74
C LYS A 59 -15.97 3.90 -5.26
N LEU A 60 -16.57 2.97 -4.52
CA LEU A 60 -17.94 3.10 -4.00
C LEU A 60 -18.11 4.31 -3.09
N ARG A 61 -17.07 4.64 -2.31
CA ARG A 61 -17.04 5.78 -1.39
C ARG A 61 -16.51 7.06 -2.01
N LYS A 62 -16.10 7.02 -3.30
CA LYS A 62 -15.50 8.16 -4.02
C LYS A 62 -14.26 8.71 -3.31
N ILE A 63 -13.44 7.81 -2.77
CA ILE A 63 -12.18 8.14 -2.12
C ILE A 63 -11.09 8.10 -3.18
N GLU A 64 -10.54 9.28 -3.46
CA GLU A 64 -9.47 9.46 -4.41
C GLU A 64 -8.40 10.35 -3.80
N VAL A 65 -7.19 10.23 -4.34
CA VAL A 65 -6.07 11.12 -4.05
C VAL A 65 -5.68 11.79 -5.35
N ASN A 66 -5.64 13.11 -5.37
CA ASN A 66 -5.15 13.83 -6.55
C ASN A 66 -3.64 14.09 -6.43
N ASP A 67 -3.02 14.53 -7.53
CA ASP A 67 -1.56 14.69 -7.57
C ASP A 67 -1.06 15.80 -6.63
N GLN A 68 -1.88 16.83 -6.39
CA GLN A 68 -1.55 17.90 -5.46
C GLN A 68 -1.57 17.39 -4.02
N GLU A 69 -2.57 16.61 -3.64
CA GLU A 69 -2.68 15.95 -2.33
C GLU A 69 -1.51 15.00 -2.09
N LEU A 70 -1.15 14.20 -3.11
CA LEU A 70 0.02 13.32 -3.06
C LEU A 70 1.31 14.12 -2.79
N ILE A 71 1.54 15.20 -3.54
CA ILE A 71 2.72 16.06 -3.34
C ILE A 71 2.70 16.67 -1.93
N GLN A 72 1.56 17.16 -1.46
CA GLN A 72 1.43 17.74 -0.12
C GLN A 72 1.75 16.73 0.98
N ALA A 73 1.26 15.49 0.85
CA ALA A 73 1.54 14.41 1.80
C ALA A 73 3.04 14.08 1.86
N ILE A 74 3.69 13.93 0.70
CA ILE A 74 5.14 13.67 0.60
C ILE A 74 5.95 14.82 1.22
N TYR A 75 5.52 16.07 0.99
CA TYR A 75 6.19 17.23 1.58
C TYR A 75 6.03 17.26 3.10
N PHE A 76 4.84 16.96 3.60
CA PHE A 76 4.57 16.88 5.03
C PHE A 76 5.38 15.77 5.70
N GLU A 77 5.46 14.60 5.09
CA GLU A 77 6.34 13.51 5.52
C GLU A 77 7.80 13.97 5.61
N ALA A 78 8.33 14.60 4.54
CA ALA A 78 9.69 15.12 4.54
C ALA A 78 9.94 16.12 5.69
N TYR A 79 9.01 17.04 5.94
CA TYR A 79 9.13 17.98 7.06
C TYR A 79 9.16 17.28 8.42
N ARG A 80 8.33 16.24 8.63
CA ARG A 80 8.30 15.48 9.89
C ARG A 80 9.62 14.77 10.18
N TYR A 81 10.28 14.30 9.14
CA TYR A 81 11.56 13.60 9.23
C TYR A 81 12.79 14.51 9.05
N GLY A 82 12.61 15.82 8.90
CA GLY A 82 13.71 16.78 8.69
C GLY A 82 14.44 16.63 7.35
N MET A 83 13.78 16.01 6.35
CA MET A 83 14.31 15.85 5.00
C MET A 83 13.97 17.05 4.11
N ASN A 84 14.73 17.27 3.04
CA ASN A 84 14.37 18.25 2.02
C ASN A 84 13.15 17.75 1.22
N PRO A 85 12.02 18.49 1.19
CA PRO A 85 10.79 18.02 0.54
C PRO A 85 10.91 17.80 -0.97
N LYS A 86 11.66 18.66 -1.67
CA LYS A 86 11.86 18.53 -3.12
C LYS A 86 12.71 17.30 -3.44
N GLU A 87 13.78 17.09 -2.68
CA GLU A 87 14.64 15.92 -2.85
C GLU A 87 13.88 14.63 -2.56
N HIS A 88 13.07 14.61 -1.50
CA HIS A 88 12.26 13.45 -1.13
C HIS A 88 11.24 13.08 -2.21
N LEU A 89 10.54 14.06 -2.78
CA LEU A 89 9.64 13.85 -3.92
C LEU A 89 10.38 13.28 -5.14
N GLU A 90 11.53 13.84 -5.49
CA GLU A 90 12.33 13.35 -6.62
C GLU A 90 12.85 11.93 -6.39
N ASN A 91 13.16 11.56 -5.14
CA ASN A 91 13.56 10.20 -4.81
C ASN A 91 12.42 9.21 -5.05
N TYR A 92 11.18 9.51 -4.62
CA TYR A 92 10.02 8.65 -4.93
C TYR A 92 9.74 8.55 -6.43
N LYS A 93 9.89 9.65 -7.19
CA LYS A 93 9.75 9.63 -8.65
C LYS A 93 10.76 8.71 -9.31
N LYS A 94 12.05 8.86 -8.96
CA LYS A 94 13.14 8.05 -9.53
C LYS A 94 12.98 6.56 -9.24
N GLN A 95 12.43 6.22 -8.08
CA GLN A 95 12.16 4.83 -7.69
C GLN A 95 10.86 4.28 -8.30
N GLY A 96 10.07 5.11 -9.00
CA GLY A 96 8.75 4.69 -9.52
C GLY A 96 7.73 4.42 -8.41
N ALA A 97 7.93 4.98 -7.22
CA ALA A 97 7.16 4.66 -6.01
C ALA A 97 5.92 5.53 -5.82
N LEU A 98 5.75 6.61 -6.60
CA LEU A 98 4.57 7.49 -6.51
C LEU A 98 3.22 6.75 -6.59
N PRO A 99 3.02 5.75 -7.48
CA PRO A 99 1.79 4.99 -7.50
C PRO A 99 1.53 4.24 -6.18
N ALA A 100 2.55 3.65 -5.58
CA ALA A 100 2.43 2.95 -4.31
C ALA A 100 2.11 3.91 -3.15
N VAL A 101 2.76 5.07 -3.10
CA VAL A 101 2.46 6.12 -2.12
C VAL A 101 1.01 6.61 -2.28
N LYS A 102 0.56 6.82 -3.51
CA LYS A 102 -0.83 7.21 -3.80
C LYS A 102 -1.84 6.17 -3.32
N MET A 103 -1.57 4.88 -3.54
CA MET A 103 -2.41 3.79 -3.05
C MET A 103 -2.46 3.75 -1.52
N ALA A 104 -1.32 3.93 -0.84
CA ALA A 104 -1.27 3.98 0.62
C ALA A 104 -2.12 5.14 1.20
N LEU A 105 -2.12 6.30 0.54
CA LEU A 105 -2.97 7.43 0.94
C LEU A 105 -4.47 7.15 0.72
N ILE A 106 -4.83 6.46 -0.36
CA ILE A 106 -6.23 6.04 -0.60
C ILE A 106 -6.67 5.06 0.49
N GLU A 107 -5.82 4.08 0.82
CA GLU A 107 -6.05 3.13 1.90
C GLU A 107 -6.26 3.84 3.24
N GLU A 108 -5.35 4.75 3.62
CA GLU A 108 -5.47 5.53 4.85
C GLU A 108 -6.79 6.31 4.91
N LYS A 109 -7.16 7.00 3.83
CA LYS A 109 -8.43 7.74 3.74
C LYS A 109 -9.63 6.82 3.86
N LEU A 110 -9.60 5.64 3.22
CA LEU A 110 -10.64 4.64 3.31
C LEU A 110 -10.80 4.10 4.73
N PHE A 111 -9.68 3.78 5.40
CA PHE A 111 -9.69 3.35 6.79
C PHE A 111 -10.25 4.44 7.70
N ASN A 112 -9.84 5.69 7.51
CA ASN A 112 -10.37 6.80 8.28
C ASN A 112 -11.88 7.00 8.06
N ASP A 113 -12.36 6.91 6.82
CA ASP A 113 -13.80 7.03 6.50
C ASP A 113 -14.65 5.89 7.10
N ILE A 114 -14.10 4.68 7.18
CA ILE A 114 -14.81 3.50 7.73
C ILE A 114 -14.78 3.48 9.26
N PHE A 115 -13.61 3.74 9.86
CA PHE A 115 -13.35 3.40 11.27
C PHE A 115 -13.23 4.61 12.19
N MET A 116 -12.95 5.83 11.70
CA MET A 116 -12.95 6.98 12.59
C MET A 116 -14.39 7.37 12.95
N PRO A 117 -14.73 7.44 14.26
CA PRO A 117 -16.05 7.87 14.68
C PRO A 117 -16.29 9.29 14.17
N LYS A 118 -17.41 9.49 13.47
CA LYS A 118 -17.89 10.82 13.08
C LYS A 118 -18.32 11.56 14.34
N THR A 119 -17.35 12.09 15.09
CA THR A 119 -17.64 12.96 16.23
C THR A 119 -18.20 14.27 15.69
N GLU A 120 -19.19 14.85 16.37
CA GLU A 120 -20.06 15.98 15.96
C GLU A 120 -19.34 17.25 15.44
N LYS A 121 -18.00 17.31 15.54
CA LYS A 121 -17.17 18.37 14.93
C LYS A 121 -17.03 18.22 13.41
N SER A 122 -17.12 17.01 12.84
CA SER A 122 -16.98 16.81 11.39
C SER A 122 -18.22 17.25 10.60
N GLU A 123 -19.42 17.17 11.20
CA GLU A 123 -20.66 17.62 10.56
C GLU A 123 -20.74 19.15 10.41
N LYS A 124 -20.23 19.91 11.39
CA LYS A 124 -20.24 21.39 11.35
C LYS A 124 -19.31 21.98 10.28
N ALA A 125 -18.21 21.30 9.95
CA ALA A 125 -17.32 21.72 8.85
C ALA A 125 -17.98 21.50 7.48
N SER A 126 -18.64 20.35 7.28
CA SER A 126 -19.31 20.03 6.01
C SER A 126 -20.57 20.85 5.71
N LYS A 127 -21.20 21.45 6.75
CA LYS A 127 -22.36 22.34 6.58
C LYS A 127 -21.97 23.80 6.29
N LYS A 128 -20.87 24.32 6.86
CA LYS A 128 -20.43 25.70 6.60
C LYS A 128 -19.98 25.94 5.15
N GLU A 129 -19.35 24.94 4.50
CA GLU A 129 -18.96 25.06 3.08
C GLU A 129 -20.14 25.08 2.10
N LYS A 130 -21.35 24.70 2.53
CA LYS A 130 -22.57 24.73 1.70
C LYS A 130 -23.42 25.99 1.89
N GLU A 131 -23.17 26.80 2.92
CA GLU A 131 -23.89 28.06 3.16
C GLU A 131 -23.19 29.28 2.55
N ASP A 132 -21.90 29.19 2.21
CA ASP A 132 -21.12 30.29 1.59
C ASP A 132 -20.93 30.14 0.06
N LYS A 133 -21.81 29.38 -0.63
CA LYS A 133 -21.89 29.32 -2.10
C LYS A 133 -23.27 29.67 -2.64
#